data_AF-A0A3D3G3Y1-F1
#
_entry.id   AF-A0A3D3G3Y1-F1
#
_cell.length_a   1.000
_cell.length_b   1.000
_cell.length_c   1.000
_cell.angle_alpha   90.00
_cell.angle_beta   90.00
_cell.angle_gamma   90.00
#
_symmetry.space_group_name_H-M   'P 1'
#
loop_
_entity.id
_entity.type
_entity.pdbx_description
1 polymer ?
#
loop_
_entity_poly.entity_id
_entity_poly.type
_entity_poly.pdbx_seq_one_letter_code
_entity_poly.pdbx_strand_id
1 'polypeptide(L)'
;MTKEITAFGLFVLFGLAIGGTALAIGEVPPATIPDNITSAQNFIDLIDNIVDWIFVVVLVFAVIFIVLAGLQFITGGGDPQAVSQARNKLLWGAVGIAVAVLARGLVTAVRSLIGS
;
A
#
# COMPACT_ATOMS: atom_id res chain seq x y z
N MET A 1 18.04 14.29 -14.59
CA MET A 1 16.99 15.04 -13.88
C MET A 1 15.66 15.04 -14.63
N THR A 2 15.59 15.41 -15.91
CA THR A 2 14.30 15.48 -16.66
C THR A 2 13.60 14.12 -16.82
N LYS A 3 14.38 13.03 -16.98
CA LYS A 3 13.86 11.68 -17.28
C LYS A 3 13.11 11.03 -16.11
N GLU A 4 13.55 11.31 -14.88
CA GLU A 4 12.97 10.74 -13.66
C GLU A 4 11.68 11.45 -13.26
N ILE A 5 11.60 12.76 -13.50
CA ILE A 5 10.38 13.55 -13.26
C ILE A 5 9.30 13.19 -14.28
N THR A 6 9.65 12.95 -15.54
CA THR A 6 8.70 12.46 -16.55
C THR A 6 8.24 11.04 -16.24
N ALA A 7 9.11 10.16 -15.73
CA ALA A 7 8.73 8.81 -15.31
C ALA A 7 7.80 8.82 -14.09
N PHE A 8 8.09 9.66 -13.09
CA PHE A 8 7.24 9.81 -11.90
C PHE A 8 5.90 10.44 -12.25
N GLY A 9 5.88 11.46 -13.11
CA GLY A 9 4.66 12.09 -13.62
C GLY A 9 3.80 11.15 -14.47
N LEU A 10 4.43 10.31 -15.32
CA LEU A 10 3.73 9.29 -16.09
C LEU A 10 3.20 8.17 -15.20
N PHE A 11 3.91 7.82 -14.11
CA PHE A 11 3.47 6.79 -13.15
C PHE A 11 2.32 7.27 -12.26
N VAL A 12 2.31 8.55 -11.89
CA VAL A 12 1.17 9.20 -11.21
C VAL A 12 -0.03 9.33 -12.14
N LEU A 13 0.20 9.72 -13.41
CA LEU A 13 -0.86 9.75 -14.44
C LEU A 13 -1.35 8.34 -14.80
N PHE A 14 -0.49 7.32 -14.76
CA PHE A 14 -0.88 5.92 -14.94
C PHE A 14 -1.69 5.46 -13.72
N GLY A 15 -1.27 5.78 -12.49
CA GLY A 15 -2.06 5.55 -11.28
C GLY A 15 -3.44 6.24 -11.31
N LEU A 16 -3.54 7.40 -11.95
CA LEU A 16 -4.81 8.11 -12.17
C LEU A 16 -5.63 7.51 -13.34
N ALA A 17 -4.97 7.00 -14.39
CA ALA A 17 -5.61 6.33 -15.52
C ALA A 17 -6.02 4.87 -15.23
N ILE A 18 -5.40 4.22 -14.24
CA ILE A 18 -5.76 2.89 -13.75
C ILE A 18 -7.14 2.90 -13.05
N GLY A 19 -7.69 4.06 -12.71
CA GLY A 19 -9.11 4.18 -12.35
C GLY A 19 -10.08 3.67 -13.44
N GLY A 20 -9.63 3.49 -14.68
CA GLY A 20 -10.45 2.99 -15.81
C GLY A 20 -10.09 1.62 -16.38
N THR A 21 -8.94 1.01 -16.06
CA THR A 21 -8.56 -0.31 -16.62
C THR A 21 -8.03 -1.23 -15.54
N ALA A 22 -8.98 -1.89 -14.88
CA ALA A 22 -8.77 -2.95 -13.92
C ALA A 22 -8.16 -4.20 -14.59
N LEU A 23 -6.85 -4.40 -14.40
CA LEU A 23 -6.25 -5.74 -14.44
C LEU A 23 -5.19 -5.79 -13.32
N ALA A 24 -5.59 -6.34 -12.17
CA ALA A 24 -4.73 -6.91 -11.13
C ALA A 24 -4.01 -6.00 -10.10
N ILE A 25 -4.32 -4.72 -9.97
CA ILE A 25 -4.07 -3.99 -8.71
C ILE A 25 -5.41 -3.67 -8.07
N GLY A 26 -5.57 -4.00 -6.78
CA GLY A 26 -6.84 -3.92 -6.06
C GLY A 26 -7.55 -2.57 -6.24
N GLU A 27 -8.88 -2.61 -6.24
CA GLU A 27 -9.74 -1.44 -6.39
C GLU A 27 -9.33 -0.34 -5.39
N VAL A 28 -9.05 0.86 -5.91
CA VAL A 28 -8.73 2.01 -5.06
C VAL A 28 -10.00 2.31 -4.25
N PRO A 29 -9.95 2.23 -2.92
CA PRO A 29 -11.13 2.38 -2.08
C PRO A 29 -11.72 3.79 -2.27
N PRO A 30 -13.04 3.90 -2.48
CA PRO A 30 -13.69 5.19 -2.66
C PRO A 30 -13.53 6.03 -1.39
N ALA A 31 -12.82 7.16 -1.49
CA ALA A 31 -12.64 8.09 -0.39
C ALA A 31 -13.97 8.76 -0.01
N THR A 32 -14.76 8.08 0.81
CA THR A 32 -16.06 8.52 1.29
C THR A 32 -15.95 8.93 2.76
N ILE A 33 -16.08 10.22 3.03
CA ILE A 33 -16.12 10.75 4.40
C ILE A 33 -17.61 10.84 4.78
N PRO A 34 -18.08 10.13 5.82
CA PRO A 34 -19.47 10.23 6.24
C PRO A 34 -19.79 11.66 6.72
N ASP A 35 -20.85 12.27 6.18
CA ASP A 35 -21.22 13.67 6.46
C ASP A 35 -21.71 13.92 7.91
N ASN A 36 -21.98 12.86 8.68
CA ASN A 36 -22.39 12.95 10.08
C ASN A 36 -21.95 11.73 10.90
N ILE A 37 -21.08 11.91 11.90
CA ILE A 37 -20.64 10.85 12.82
C ILE A 37 -21.63 10.75 14.00
N THR A 38 -22.83 10.25 13.74
CA THR A 38 -23.92 10.18 14.74
C THR A 38 -24.11 8.77 15.33
N SER A 39 -23.36 7.78 14.85
CA SER A 39 -23.43 6.39 15.30
C SER A 39 -22.02 5.79 15.41
N ALA A 40 -21.86 4.76 16.25
CA ALA A 40 -20.63 3.98 16.33
C ALA A 40 -20.27 3.33 14.97
N GLN A 41 -21.28 3.01 14.17
CA GLN A 41 -21.11 2.44 12.83
C GLN A 41 -20.43 3.41 11.86
N ASN A 42 -20.83 4.68 11.86
CA ASN A 42 -20.23 5.69 10.97
C ASN A 42 -18.76 5.97 11.33
N PHE A 43 -18.40 5.82 12.61
CA PHE A 43 -17.02 5.92 13.06
C PHE A 43 -16.17 4.72 12.60
N ILE A 44 -16.74 3.51 12.64
CA ILE A 44 -16.10 2.30 12.11
C ILE A 44 -15.89 2.41 10.60
N ASP A 45 -16.90 2.86 9.85
CA ASP A 45 -16.79 3.01 8.39
C ASP A 45 -15.74 4.06 7.98
N LEU A 46 -15.59 5.14 8.76
CA LEU A 46 -14.52 6.12 8.54
C LEU A 46 -13.13 5.51 8.79
N ILE A 47 -12.98 4.72 9.86
CA ILE A 47 -11.72 4.00 10.13
C ILE A 47 -11.41 3.04 8.99
N ASP A 48 -12.41 2.33 8.48
CA ASP A 48 -12.21 1.34 7.43
C ASP A 48 -11.77 1.99 6.12
N ASN A 49 -12.36 3.13 5.76
CA ASN A 49 -11.90 3.92 4.62
C ASN A 49 -10.45 4.39 4.77
N ILE A 50 -10.04 4.81 5.97
CA ILE A 50 -8.66 5.21 6.25
C ILE A 50 -7.71 4.01 6.15
N VAL A 51 -8.09 2.86 6.74
CA VAL A 51 -7.29 1.63 6.72
C VAL A 51 -7.11 1.13 5.29
N ASP A 52 -8.16 1.15 4.47
CA ASP A 52 -8.07 0.74 3.07
C ASP A 52 -7.20 1.71 2.25
N TRP A 53 -7.27 3.01 2.49
CA TRP A 53 -6.36 3.97 1.86
C TRP A 53 -4.89 3.74 2.26
N ILE A 54 -4.63 3.50 3.54
CA ILE A 54 -3.30 3.15 4.04
C ILE A 54 -2.81 1.86 3.37
N PHE A 55 -3.68 0.86 3.21
CA PHE A 55 -3.35 -0.41 2.55
C PHE A 55 -2.84 -0.18 1.12
N VAL A 56 -3.55 0.64 0.33
CA VAL A 56 -3.14 0.97 -1.04
C VAL A 56 -1.80 1.71 -1.06
N VAL A 57 -1.61 2.69 -0.17
CA VAL A 57 -0.34 3.42 -0.06
C VAL A 57 0.82 2.48 0.27
N VAL A 58 0.64 1.60 1.27
CA VAL A 58 1.65 0.59 1.65
C VAL A 58 1.97 -0.36 0.50
N LEU A 59 0.96 -0.77 -0.28
CA LEU A 59 1.14 -1.65 -1.44
C LEU A 59 1.97 -0.97 -2.53
N VAL A 60 1.71 0.31 -2.82
CA VAL A 60 2.51 1.10 -3.77
C VAL A 60 3.96 1.21 -3.29
N PHE A 61 4.19 1.51 -2.01
CA PHE A 61 5.54 1.53 -1.44
C PHE A 61 6.22 0.15 -1.54
N ALA A 62 5.50 -0.94 -1.25
CA ALA A 62 6.04 -2.30 -1.34
C ALA A 62 6.55 -2.61 -2.75
N VAL A 63 5.80 -2.25 -3.80
CA VAL A 63 6.23 -2.44 -5.20
C VAL A 63 7.50 -1.66 -5.50
N ILE A 64 7.60 -0.40 -5.05
CA ILE A 64 8.81 0.43 -5.23
C ILE A 64 10.01 -0.23 -4.55
N PHE A 65 9.86 -0.67 -3.30
CA PHE A 65 10.93 -1.34 -2.56
C PHE A 65 11.36 -2.65 -3.22
N ILE A 66 10.43 -3.43 -3.77
CA ILE A 66 10.74 -4.68 -4.48
C ILE A 66 11.57 -4.38 -5.74
N VAL A 67 11.20 -3.37 -6.53
CA VAL A 67 11.95 -3.00 -7.74
C VAL A 67 13.35 -2.50 -7.39
N LEU A 68 13.46 -1.61 -6.40
CA LEU A 68 14.76 -1.10 -5.94
C LEU A 68 15.63 -2.20 -5.33
N ALA A 69 15.05 -3.13 -4.57
CA ALA A 69 15.75 -4.27 -4.02
C ALA A 69 16.23 -5.22 -5.12
N GLY A 70 15.40 -5.49 -6.14
CA GLY A 70 15.77 -6.32 -7.29
C GLY A 70 16.92 -5.72 -8.10
N LEU A 71 16.87 -4.42 -8.39
CA LEU A 71 17.97 -3.71 -9.06
C LEU A 71 19.26 -3.72 -8.23
N GLN A 72 19.17 -3.46 -6.93
CA GLN A 72 20.30 -3.54 -6.00
C GLN A 72 20.89 -4.96 -5.94
N PHE A 73 20.06 -6.00 -6.02
CA PHE A 73 20.49 -7.39 -5.99
C PHE A 73 21.28 -7.78 -7.25
N ILE A 74 20.83 -7.31 -8.42
CA ILE A 74 21.47 -7.58 -9.71
C ILE A 74 22.76 -6.77 -9.86
N THR A 75 22.74 -5.48 -9.51
CA THR A 75 23.89 -4.58 -9.67
C THR A 75 24.93 -4.72 -8.56
N GLY A 76 24.51 -5.10 -7.35
CA GLY A 76 25.36 -5.24 -6.18
C GLY A 76 25.85 -6.66 -5.89
N GLY A 77 25.65 -7.62 -6.80
CA GLY A 77 25.88 -9.06 -6.58
C GLY A 77 27.30 -9.47 -6.13
N GLY A 78 28.27 -8.55 -6.18
CA GLY A 78 29.63 -8.77 -5.66
C GLY A 78 29.92 -8.16 -4.28
N ASP A 79 29.03 -7.31 -3.74
CA ASP A 79 29.23 -6.65 -2.45
C ASP A 79 28.27 -7.21 -1.38
N PRO A 80 28.78 -7.88 -0.33
CA PRO A 80 27.98 -8.38 0.80
C PRO A 80 27.11 -7.31 1.46
N GLN A 81 27.56 -6.03 1.47
CA GLN A 81 26.81 -4.93 2.07
C GLN A 81 25.56 -4.57 1.25
N ALA A 82 25.67 -4.48 -0.08
CA ALA A 82 24.54 -4.27 -0.97
C ALA A 82 23.48 -5.39 -0.87
N VAL A 83 23.93 -6.65 -0.76
CA VAL A 83 23.04 -7.81 -0.59
C VAL A 83 22.31 -7.77 0.75
N SER A 84 23.00 -7.41 1.84
CA SER A 84 22.39 -7.23 3.16
C SER A 84 21.32 -6.14 3.15
N GLN A 85 21.60 -5.00 2.51
CA GLN A 85 20.63 -3.91 2.37
C GLN A 85 19.40 -4.32 1.54
N ALA A 86 19.59 -5.06 0.45
CA ALA A 86 18.47 -5.57 -0.35
C ALA A 86 17.56 -6.52 0.46
N ARG A 87 18.15 -7.40 1.29
CA ARG A 87 17.39 -8.27 2.20
C ARG A 87 16.60 -7.47 3.24
N ASN A 88 17.20 -6.43 3.82
CA ASN A 88 16.49 -5.55 4.75
C ASN A 88 15.31 -4.84 4.06
N LYS A 89 15.49 -4.32 2.84
CA LYS A 89 14.38 -3.71 2.08
C LYS A 89 13.24 -4.70 1.83
N LEU A 90 13.55 -5.95 1.51
CA LEU A 90 12.55 -7.02 1.37
C LEU A 90 11.84 -7.34 2.69
N LEU A 91 12.58 -7.40 3.81
CA LEU A 91 11.99 -7.59 5.14
C LEU A 91 11.02 -6.46 5.50
N TRP A 92 11.39 -5.20 5.26
CA TRP A 92 10.50 -4.06 5.48
C TRP A 92 9.26 -4.11 4.58
N GLY A 93 9.39 -4.53 3.32
CA GLY A 93 8.25 -4.79 2.44
C GLY A 93 7.33 -5.89 2.97
N ALA A 94 7.90 -7.01 3.43
CA ALA A 94 7.15 -8.11 4.02
C ALA A 94 6.43 -7.70 5.32
N VAL A 95 7.08 -6.90 6.16
CA VAL A 95 6.46 -6.33 7.38
C VAL A 95 5.29 -5.43 7.00
N GLY A 96 5.40 -4.60 5.95
CA GLY A 96 4.30 -3.78 5.45
C GLY A 96 3.08 -4.61 5.08
N ILE A 97 3.28 -5.70 4.34
CA ILE A 97 2.19 -6.63 3.97
C ILE A 97 1.60 -7.31 5.22
N ALA A 98 2.45 -7.76 6.15
CA ALA A 98 2.00 -8.40 7.38
C ALA A 98 1.13 -7.46 8.23
N VAL A 99 1.56 -6.21 8.41
CA VAL A 99 0.79 -5.18 9.13
C VAL A 99 -0.53 -4.90 8.43
N ALA A 100 -0.53 -4.83 7.09
CA ALA A 100 -1.72 -4.58 6.30
C ALA A 100 -2.79 -5.68 6.46
N VAL A 101 -2.36 -6.95 6.49
CA VAL A 101 -3.24 -8.09 6.78
C VAL A 101 -3.77 -8.04 8.21
N LEU A 102 -2.92 -7.72 9.19
CA LEU A 102 -3.31 -7.61 10.60
C LEU A 102 -4.31 -6.46 10.83
N ALA A 103 -4.15 -5.34 10.14
CA ALA A 103 -5.06 -4.20 10.22
C ALA A 103 -6.49 -4.58 9.80
N ARG A 104 -6.65 -5.29 8.68
CA ARG A 104 -7.96 -5.82 8.26
C ARG A 104 -8.52 -6.85 9.24
N GLY A 105 -7.66 -7.69 9.82
CA GLY A 105 -8.06 -8.65 10.84
C GLY A 105 -8.67 -7.97 12.08
N LEU A 106 -8.04 -6.91 12.57
CA LEU A 106 -8.52 -6.13 13.72
C LEU A 106 -9.86 -5.46 13.43
N VAL A 107 -9.99 -4.81 12.27
CA VAL A 107 -11.25 -4.20 11.82
C VAL A 107 -12.39 -5.22 11.77
N THR A 108 -12.12 -6.38 11.18
CA THR A 108 -13.12 -7.47 11.05
C THR A 108 -13.51 -8.03 12.41
N ALA A 109 -12.54 -8.18 13.32
CA ALA A 109 -12.80 -8.63 14.69
C ALA A 109 -13.66 -7.63 15.46
N VAL A 110 -13.36 -6.33 15.35
CA VAL A 110 -14.16 -5.26 15.97
C VAL A 110 -15.59 -5.24 15.40
N ARG A 111 -15.75 -5.36 14.07
CA ARG A 111 -17.08 -5.51 13.44
C ARG A 111 -17.84 -6.71 14.02
N SER A 112 -17.18 -7.86 14.15
CA SER A 112 -17.80 -9.10 14.67
C SER A 112 -18.22 -9.03 16.14
N LEU A 113 -17.59 -8.15 16.93
CA LEU A 113 -17.94 -7.93 18.34
C LEU A 113 -19.03 -6.86 18.52
N ILE A 114 -19.16 -5.92 17.58
CA ILE A 114 -20.07 -4.78 17.67
C ILE A 114 -21.39 -5.01 16.91
N GLY A 115 -21.44 -5.93 15.92
CA GLY A 115 -22.70 -6.34 15.29
C GLY A 115 -22.57 -7.63 14.47
N SER A 116 -23.59 -8.46 14.22
CA SER A 116 -25.06 -8.30 14.25
C SER A 116 -25.59 -6.89 14.00
#